data_AF-A0A315XQX3-F1
#
_entry.id   AF-A0A315XQX3-F1
#
_cell.length_a   1.000
_cell.length_b   1.000
_cell.length_c   1.000
_cell.angle_alpha   90.00
_cell.angle_beta   90.00
_cell.angle_gamma   90.00
#
_symmetry.space_group_name_H-M   'P 1'
#
loop_
_entity.id
_entity.type
_entity.pdbx_description
1 polymer ?
#
loop_
_entity_poly.entity_id
_entity_poly.type
_entity_poly.pdbx_seq_one_letter_code
_entity_poly.pdbx_strand_id
1 'polypeptide(L)'
;MADEKIISLDDINYAVYKIGEWENHYEINQIGLSNEIPVTENTVQHVKFSMEEIRNTKFNISDKTVNGFVAIAMQLNSKLQDMDLDEVIDLEETEYNNILEELSKLELLSDDDSLSLDGEDYLIYKLEKDCHVTVSIPANDYTKKFFDNELKKIEDALD
;
A
#
# COMPACT_ATOMS: atom_id res chain seq x y z
N MET A 1 17.31 -31.60 -4.19
CA MET A 1 16.46 -30.89 -5.16
C MET A 1 16.02 -29.66 -4.41
N ALA A 2 16.42 -28.46 -4.83
CA ALA A 2 15.89 -27.25 -4.23
C ALA A 2 14.41 -27.23 -4.64
N ASP A 3 13.51 -27.26 -3.67
CA ASP A 3 12.08 -27.02 -3.94
C ASP A 3 12.03 -25.66 -4.64
N GLU A 4 11.68 -25.65 -5.93
CA GLU A 4 11.44 -24.41 -6.65
C GLU A 4 10.31 -23.70 -5.90
N LYS A 5 10.68 -22.61 -5.22
CA LYS A 5 9.78 -21.81 -4.41
C LYS A 5 8.91 -20.96 -5.35
N ILE A 6 8.00 -21.60 -6.05
CA ILE A 6 7.07 -20.97 -6.98
C ILE A 6 5.78 -20.61 -6.22
N ILE A 7 5.24 -19.43 -6.49
CA ILE A 7 3.93 -19.01 -6.03
C ILE A 7 2.97 -18.89 -7.22
N SER A 8 1.71 -19.24 -7.01
CA SER A 8 0.63 -19.02 -7.97
C SER A 8 0.12 -17.59 -7.82
N LEU A 9 -0.16 -16.90 -8.93
CA LEU A 9 -0.61 -15.50 -8.88
C LEU A 9 -2.05 -15.32 -8.38
N ASP A 10 -2.86 -16.39 -8.44
CA ASP A 10 -4.19 -16.46 -7.85
C ASP A 10 -4.20 -16.74 -6.33
N ASP A 11 -3.04 -16.97 -5.70
CA ASP A 11 -2.97 -17.22 -4.25
C ASP A 11 -3.21 -15.93 -3.46
N ILE A 12 -4.38 -15.83 -2.85
CA ILE A 12 -4.83 -14.70 -2.04
C ILE A 12 -3.94 -14.40 -0.83
N ASN A 13 -3.08 -15.34 -0.42
CA ASN A 13 -2.15 -15.16 0.70
C ASN A 13 -0.85 -14.48 0.28
N TYR A 14 -0.73 -14.04 -0.98
CA TYR A 14 0.40 -13.24 -1.44
C TYR A 14 -0.07 -11.90 -2.01
N ALA A 15 0.75 -10.88 -1.76
CA ALA A 15 0.68 -9.59 -2.42
C ALA A 15 1.94 -9.41 -3.28
N VAL A 16 1.75 -9.00 -4.52
CA VAL A 16 2.81 -8.91 -5.53
C VAL A 16 2.80 -7.50 -6.12
N TYR A 17 3.95 -6.84 -6.02
CA TYR A 17 4.17 -5.50 -6.50
C TYR A 17 5.37 -5.47 -7.44
N LYS A 18 5.40 -4.49 -8.34
CA LYS A 18 6.62 -4.04 -9.01
C LYS A 18 7.03 -2.68 -8.47
N ILE A 19 8.32 -2.37 -8.56
CA ILE A 19 8.79 -1.01 -8.30
C ILE A 19 8.42 -0.14 -9.51
N GLY A 20 7.73 0.96 -9.27
CA GLY A 20 7.28 1.89 -10.29
C GLY A 20 6.86 3.23 -9.69
N GLU A 21 6.32 4.10 -10.54
CA GLU A 21 5.81 5.42 -10.15
C GLU A 21 4.30 5.46 -10.41
N TRP A 22 3.56 6.07 -9.48
CA TRP A 22 2.17 6.45 -9.69
C TRP A 22 2.10 7.66 -10.63
N GLU A 23 1.00 7.80 -11.39
CA GLU A 23 0.77 8.94 -12.27
C GLU A 23 0.65 10.24 -11.48
N ASN A 24 0.07 10.17 -10.28
CA ASN A 24 -0.07 11.29 -9.35
C ASN A 24 0.86 11.16 -8.15
N HIS A 25 1.14 12.31 -7.51
CA HIS A 25 1.81 12.36 -6.22
C HIS A 25 0.76 12.52 -5.10
N TYR A 26 0.87 11.71 -4.06
CA TYR A 26 -0.11 11.61 -2.98
C TYR A 26 0.49 12.05 -1.64
N GLU A 27 -0.16 13.02 -0.98
CA GLU A 27 0.26 13.58 0.31
C GLU A 27 -0.53 12.97 1.49
N ILE A 28 -1.73 12.42 1.25
CA ILE A 28 -2.63 11.84 2.27
C ILE A 28 -2.71 10.32 2.12
N ASN A 29 -3.01 9.84 0.91
CA ASN A 29 -3.36 8.44 0.70
C ASN A 29 -2.14 7.61 0.29
N GLN A 30 -1.25 7.32 1.23
CA GLN A 30 -0.09 6.45 0.99
C GLN A 30 -0.46 4.99 1.19
N ILE A 31 -0.83 4.33 0.10
CA ILE A 31 -1.01 2.89 0.06
C ILE A 31 0.36 2.26 -0.17
N GLY A 32 0.89 1.59 0.86
CA GLY A 32 2.19 0.93 0.77
C GLY A 32 3.36 1.90 0.75
N LEU A 33 4.52 1.40 0.33
CA LEU A 33 5.70 2.24 0.10
C LEU A 33 5.49 2.97 -1.22
N SER A 34 5.83 4.26 -1.28
CA SER A 34 5.47 5.21 -2.35
C SER A 34 5.70 4.76 -3.81
N ASN A 35 6.51 3.71 -4.04
CA ASN A 35 6.86 3.18 -5.36
C ASN A 35 6.42 1.72 -5.59
N GLU A 36 5.55 1.16 -4.75
CA GLU A 36 5.03 -0.20 -4.91
C GLU A 36 3.73 -0.19 -5.73
N ILE A 37 3.80 -0.72 -6.96
CA ILE A 37 2.65 -0.79 -7.87
C ILE A 37 2.10 -2.22 -7.90
N PRO A 38 0.83 -2.47 -7.54
CA PRO A 38 0.20 -3.79 -7.63
C PRO A 38 0.29 -4.37 -9.05
N VAL A 39 0.54 -5.68 -9.16
CA VAL A 39 0.60 -6.35 -10.47
C VAL A 39 -0.31 -7.58 -10.60
N THR A 40 -1.05 -7.93 -9.54
CA THR A 40 -2.06 -9.00 -9.59
C THR A 40 -3.41 -8.51 -9.10
N GLU A 41 -4.49 -9.15 -9.55
CA GLU A 41 -5.85 -8.80 -9.16
C GLU A 41 -6.03 -8.90 -7.64
N ASN A 42 -5.54 -9.98 -7.03
CA ASN A 42 -5.58 -10.15 -5.58
C ASN A 42 -4.89 -8.99 -4.83
N THR A 43 -3.74 -8.52 -5.32
CA THR A 43 -3.03 -7.40 -4.69
C THR A 43 -3.82 -6.11 -4.81
N VAL A 44 -4.43 -5.85 -5.97
CA VAL A 44 -5.31 -4.68 -6.18
C VAL A 44 -6.51 -4.74 -5.24
N GLN A 45 -7.13 -5.90 -5.07
CA GLN A 45 -8.26 -6.08 -4.17
C GLN A 45 -7.87 -5.89 -2.70
N HIS A 46 -6.73 -6.43 -2.28
CA HIS A 46 -6.21 -6.20 -0.92
C HIS A 46 -5.96 -4.73 -0.65
N VAL A 47 -5.32 -4.03 -1.60
CA VAL A 47 -5.11 -2.58 -1.53
C VAL A 47 -6.43 -1.83 -1.36
N LYS A 48 -7.41 -2.09 -2.22
CA LYS A 48 -8.73 -1.43 -2.16
C LYS A 48 -9.42 -1.70 -0.83
N PHE A 49 -9.38 -2.95 -0.36
CA PHE A 49 -9.97 -3.32 0.92
C PHE A 49 -9.32 -2.57 2.08
N SER A 50 -7.98 -2.51 2.14
CA SER A 50 -7.28 -1.73 3.18
C SER A 50 -7.61 -0.24 3.12
N MET A 51 -7.71 0.35 1.92
CA MET A 51 -8.14 1.75 1.78
C MET A 51 -9.54 1.97 2.33
N GLU A 52 -10.50 1.10 1.98
CA GLU A 52 -11.87 1.19 2.45
C GLU A 52 -11.96 1.03 3.96
N GLU A 53 -11.22 0.09 4.55
CA GLU A 53 -11.17 -0.08 6.01
C GLU A 53 -10.70 1.20 6.70
N ILE A 54 -9.58 1.79 6.25
CA ILE A 54 -9.05 3.04 6.79
C ILE A 54 -10.08 4.16 6.64
N ARG A 55 -10.63 4.34 5.43
CA ARG A 55 -11.58 5.42 5.14
C ARG A 55 -12.90 5.28 5.91
N ASN A 56 -13.32 4.06 6.24
CA ASN A 56 -14.54 3.83 7.01
C ASN A 56 -14.39 4.09 8.51
N THR A 57 -13.16 4.18 9.03
CA THR A 57 -12.93 4.62 10.41
C THR A 57 -13.27 6.10 10.57
N LYS A 58 -13.67 6.49 11.78
CA LYS A 58 -14.15 7.85 12.08
C LYS A 58 -13.43 8.41 13.30
N PHE A 59 -12.93 9.63 13.16
CA PHE A 59 -12.24 10.36 14.21
C PHE A 59 -12.84 11.76 14.37
N ASN A 60 -12.82 12.29 15.59
CA ASN A 60 -13.25 13.66 15.86
C ASN A 60 -12.03 14.56 15.96
N ILE A 61 -11.93 15.53 15.06
CA ILE A 61 -10.87 16.54 15.04
C ILE A 61 -11.56 17.90 15.08
N SER A 62 -11.23 18.71 16.09
CA SER A 62 -11.90 19.97 16.38
C SER A 62 -13.43 19.78 16.55
N ASP A 63 -14.24 20.37 15.69
CA ASP A 63 -15.70 20.30 15.66
C ASP A 63 -16.25 19.40 14.54
N LYS A 64 -15.39 18.64 13.85
CA LYS A 64 -15.76 17.78 12.72
C LYS A 64 -15.42 16.31 12.95
N THR A 65 -16.19 15.44 12.31
CA THR A 65 -15.88 14.01 12.20
C THR A 65 -15.28 13.75 10.83
N VAL A 66 -14.06 13.23 10.80
CA VAL A 66 -13.29 12.93 9.58
C VAL A 66 -13.01 11.43 9.46
N ASN A 67 -12.62 10.98 8.26
CA ASN A 67 -12.22 9.61 8.02
C ASN A 67 -10.79 9.31 8.53
N GLY A 68 -10.39 8.04 8.50
CA GLY A 68 -9.08 7.61 8.96
C GLY A 68 -7.90 8.19 8.18
N PHE A 69 -8.04 8.38 6.87
CA PHE A 69 -6.97 8.94 6.05
C PHE A 69 -6.65 10.38 6.45
N VAL A 70 -7.67 11.23 6.54
CA VAL A 70 -7.50 12.62 7.01
C VAL A 70 -6.87 12.63 8.40
N ALA A 71 -7.37 11.81 9.33
CA ALA A 71 -6.87 11.79 10.70
C ALA A 71 -5.39 11.36 10.79
N ILE A 72 -5.00 10.30 10.08
CA ILE A 72 -3.63 9.80 10.05
C ILE A 72 -2.70 10.81 9.36
N ALA A 73 -3.11 11.37 8.22
CA ALA A 73 -2.29 12.28 7.45
C ALA A 73 -2.02 13.59 8.22
N MET A 74 -3.01 14.14 8.92
CA MET A 74 -2.78 15.28 9.81
C MET A 74 -1.83 14.94 10.97
N GLN A 75 -1.82 13.70 11.46
CA GLN A 75 -0.92 13.31 12.54
C GLN A 75 0.53 13.13 12.06
N LEU A 76 0.74 12.65 10.83
CA LEU A 76 2.05 12.21 10.33
C LEU A 76 2.71 13.21 9.36
N ASN A 77 1.94 13.93 8.55
CA ASN A 77 2.45 14.86 7.55
C ASN A 77 2.41 16.30 8.09
N SER A 78 3.56 16.83 8.48
CA SER A 78 3.66 18.18 9.05
C SER A 78 3.16 19.28 8.10
N LYS A 79 3.21 19.07 6.78
CA LYS A 79 2.67 20.04 5.81
C LYS A 79 1.16 20.20 5.96
N LEU A 80 0.45 19.13 6.31
CA LEU A 80 -1.00 19.11 6.43
C LEU A 80 -1.48 19.63 7.79
N GLN A 81 -0.61 19.67 8.79
CA GLN A 81 -0.94 20.20 10.13
C GLN A 81 -1.25 21.70 10.10
N ASP A 82 -0.64 22.43 9.17
CA ASP A 82 -0.84 23.87 8.98
C ASP A 82 -1.96 24.19 7.96
N MET A 83 -2.53 23.18 7.30
CA MET A 83 -3.63 23.35 6.33
C MET A 83 -4.99 23.43 7.03
N ASP A 84 -5.95 24.11 6.39
CA ASP A 84 -7.33 24.11 6.88
C ASP A 84 -7.95 22.72 6.76
N LEU A 85 -8.74 22.32 7.76
CA LEU A 85 -9.32 20.98 7.82
C LEU A 85 -10.22 20.67 6.62
N ASP A 86 -10.96 21.64 6.08
CA ASP A 86 -11.77 21.42 4.88
C ASP A 86 -10.90 21.18 3.65
N GLU A 87 -9.78 21.89 3.51
CA GLU A 87 -8.84 21.68 2.41
C GLU A 87 -8.21 20.29 2.45
N VAL A 88 -7.91 19.77 3.65
CA VAL A 88 -7.37 18.42 3.82
C VAL A 88 -8.43 17.36 3.45
N ILE A 89 -9.69 17.58 3.81
CA ILE A 89 -10.79 16.67 3.46
C ILE A 89 -11.00 16.63 1.93
N ASP A 90 -11.02 17.80 1.27
CA ASP A 90 -11.17 17.89 -0.18
C ASP A 90 -9.98 17.25 -0.92
N LEU A 91 -8.77 17.41 -0.37
CA LEU A 91 -7.56 16.77 -0.90
C LEU A 91 -7.64 15.25 -0.76
N GLU A 92 -8.09 14.72 0.38
CA GLU A 92 -8.26 13.27 0.58
C GLU A 92 -9.22 12.68 -0.45
N GLU A 93 -10.38 13.32 -0.66
CA GLU A 93 -11.37 12.83 -1.62
C GLU A 93 -10.82 12.82 -3.06
N THR A 94 -10.07 13.86 -3.42
CA THR A 94 -9.42 13.96 -4.73
C THR A 94 -8.39 12.84 -4.92
N GLU A 95 -7.47 12.69 -3.96
CA GLU A 95 -6.42 11.66 -4.02
C GLU A 95 -7.02 10.26 -4.02
N TYR A 96 -8.04 9.99 -3.19
CA TYR A 96 -8.70 8.69 -3.13
C TYR A 96 -9.27 8.27 -4.49
N ASN A 97 -9.95 9.19 -5.18
CA ASN A 97 -10.54 8.92 -6.49
C ASN A 97 -9.47 8.70 -7.56
N ASN A 98 -8.39 9.50 -7.54
CA ASN A 98 -7.27 9.35 -8.46
C ASN A 98 -6.62 7.97 -8.30
N ILE A 99 -6.41 7.51 -7.06
CA ILE A 99 -5.83 6.19 -6.82
C ILE A 99 -6.75 5.08 -7.34
N LEU A 100 -8.07 5.17 -7.09
CA LEU A 100 -9.01 4.18 -7.63
C LEU A 100 -8.99 4.15 -9.16
N GLU A 101 -8.87 5.31 -9.81
CA GLU A 101 -8.74 5.41 -11.25
C GLU A 101 -7.44 4.77 -11.74
N GLU A 102 -6.30 5.10 -11.14
CA GLU A 102 -5.00 4.50 -11.48
C GLU A 102 -5.01 2.98 -11.30
N LEU A 103 -5.50 2.48 -10.16
CA LEU A 103 -5.66 1.05 -9.89
C LEU A 103 -6.52 0.35 -10.96
N SER A 104 -7.52 1.03 -11.52
CA SER A 104 -8.38 0.46 -12.57
C SER A 104 -7.72 0.37 -13.94
N LYS A 105 -6.62 1.11 -14.15
CA LYS A 105 -5.87 1.16 -15.41
C LYS A 105 -4.62 0.28 -15.40
N LEU A 106 -4.25 -0.29 -14.25
CA LEU A 106 -3.06 -1.13 -14.14
C LEU A 106 -3.15 -2.33 -15.07
N GLU A 107 -2.07 -2.57 -15.81
CA GLU A 107 -1.88 -3.81 -16.56
C GLU A 107 -1.42 -4.90 -15.58
N LEU A 108 -2.31 -5.87 -15.33
CA LEU A 108 -2.09 -6.95 -14.37
C LEU A 108 -1.58 -8.21 -15.07
N LEU A 109 -0.78 -8.98 -14.34
CA LEU A 109 -0.39 -10.33 -14.71
C LEU A 109 -1.60 -11.26 -14.70
N SER A 110 -1.52 -12.36 -15.46
CA SER A 110 -2.61 -13.33 -15.50
C SER A 110 -2.66 -14.15 -14.21
N ASP A 111 -3.86 -14.40 -13.68
CA ASP A 111 -4.06 -15.25 -12.51
C ASP A 111 -3.60 -16.71 -12.74
N ASP A 112 -3.54 -17.16 -14.00
CA ASP A 112 -3.05 -18.49 -14.38
C ASP A 112 -1.51 -18.61 -14.36
N ASP A 113 -0.79 -17.49 -14.20
CA ASP A 113 0.67 -17.47 -14.17
C ASP A 113 1.23 -17.79 -12.78
N SER A 114 2.53 -18.01 -12.73
CA SER A 114 3.27 -18.26 -11.49
C SER A 114 4.60 -17.50 -11.46
N LEU A 115 5.07 -17.18 -10.26
CA LEU A 115 6.33 -16.46 -10.06
C LEU A 115 7.29 -17.28 -9.19
N SER A 116 8.57 -17.21 -9.53
CA SER A 116 9.64 -17.73 -8.68
C SER A 116 9.96 -16.74 -7.55
N LEU A 117 10.04 -17.23 -6.32
CA LEU A 117 10.49 -16.45 -5.17
C LEU A 117 11.99 -16.12 -5.22
N ASP A 118 12.77 -16.75 -6.10
CA ASP A 118 14.19 -16.43 -6.28
C ASP A 118 14.42 -15.24 -7.22
N GLY A 119 13.36 -14.67 -7.81
CA GLY A 119 13.43 -13.52 -8.71
C GLY A 119 13.57 -12.17 -8.00
N GLU A 120 14.05 -11.18 -8.75
CA GLU A 120 14.20 -9.77 -8.32
C GLU A 120 13.28 -8.81 -9.11
N ASP A 121 12.43 -9.33 -9.99
CA ASP A 121 11.53 -8.52 -10.82
C ASP A 121 10.34 -7.96 -10.04
N TYR A 122 9.96 -8.63 -8.95
CA TYR A 122 8.79 -8.31 -8.14
C TYR A 122 9.12 -8.29 -6.65
N LEU A 123 8.42 -7.43 -5.93
CA LEU A 123 8.33 -7.42 -4.48
C LEU A 123 7.17 -8.33 -4.09
N ILE A 124 7.45 -9.38 -3.32
CA ILE A 124 6.51 -10.43 -2.98
C ILE A 124 6.40 -10.49 -1.46
N TYR A 125 5.18 -10.27 -0.98
CA TYR A 125 4.85 -10.36 0.43
C TYR A 125 3.88 -11.51 0.67
N LYS A 126 4.14 -12.29 1.71
CA LYS A 126 3.19 -13.26 2.24
C LYS A 126 2.30 -12.58 3.27
N LEU A 127 1.00 -12.71 3.09
CA LEU A 127 -0.03 -12.19 3.97
C LEU A 127 -0.41 -13.28 4.97
N GLU A 128 -0.14 -13.03 6.25
CA GLU A 128 -0.50 -13.95 7.34
C GLU A 128 -1.47 -13.27 8.30
N LYS A 129 -2.50 -13.99 8.76
CA LYS A 129 -3.37 -13.49 9.81
C LYS A 129 -2.72 -13.68 11.18
N ASP A 130 -2.47 -12.58 11.88
CA ASP A 130 -2.10 -12.57 13.29
C ASP A 130 -3.26 -12.02 14.13
N CYS A 131 -3.93 -12.92 14.85
CA CYS A 131 -5.18 -12.68 15.58
C CYS A 131 -6.29 -12.01 14.75
N HIS A 132 -6.32 -10.66 14.77
CA HIS A 132 -7.34 -9.83 14.14
C HIS A 132 -6.77 -8.94 13.03
N VAL A 133 -5.47 -9.04 12.73
CA VAL A 133 -4.75 -8.17 11.79
C VAL A 133 -4.06 -9.03 10.73
N THR A 134 -4.04 -8.56 9.49
CA THR A 134 -3.23 -9.14 8.43
C THR A 134 -1.83 -8.52 8.49
N VAL A 135 -0.81 -9.36 8.61
CA VAL A 135 0.60 -8.96 8.61
C VAL A 135 1.20 -9.29 7.25
N SER A 136 1.91 -8.32 6.67
CA SER A 136 2.67 -8.48 5.43
C SER A 136 4.11 -8.84 5.76
N ILE A 137 4.59 -9.98 5.30
CA ILE A 137 5.94 -10.50 5.57
C ILE A 137 6.69 -10.68 4.24
N PRO A 138 7.89 -10.10 4.05
CA PRO A 138 8.67 -10.32 2.83
C PRO A 138 8.89 -11.81 2.55
N ALA A 139 8.49 -12.27 1.36
CA ALA A 139 8.53 -13.69 0.99
C ALA A 139 9.89 -14.14 0.48
N ASN A 140 10.76 -13.20 0.08
CA ASN A 140 12.12 -13.47 -0.38
C ASN A 140 13.13 -12.41 0.09
N ASP A 141 14.43 -12.69 -0.12
CA ASP A 141 15.52 -11.82 0.32
C ASP A 141 15.53 -10.47 -0.43
N TYR A 142 15.10 -10.45 -1.70
CA TYR A 142 15.01 -9.22 -2.48
C TYR A 142 14.01 -8.24 -1.87
N THR A 143 12.78 -8.71 -1.64
CA THR A 143 11.71 -7.93 -0.99
C THR A 143 12.11 -7.50 0.41
N LYS A 144 12.77 -8.38 1.17
CA LYS A 144 13.26 -8.05 2.51
C LYS A 144 14.27 -6.90 2.49
N LYS A 145 15.26 -6.96 1.59
CA LYS A 145 16.25 -5.87 1.46
C LYS A 145 15.59 -4.56 1.06
N PHE A 146 14.61 -4.59 0.15
CA PHE A 146 13.85 -3.40 -0.23
C PHE A 146 13.12 -2.82 0.98
N PHE A 147 12.35 -3.65 1.69
CA PHE A 147 11.61 -3.26 2.88
C PHE A 147 12.51 -2.66 3.98
N ASP A 148 13.63 -3.32 4.31
CA ASP A 148 14.58 -2.85 5.31
C ASP A 148 15.20 -1.49 4.92
N ASN A 149 15.48 -1.28 3.62
CA ASN A 149 16.00 -0.01 3.12
C ASN A 149 14.95 1.12 3.21
N GLU A 150 13.69 0.83 2.92
CA GLU A 150 12.61 1.81 2.99
C GLU A 150 12.30 2.20 4.45
N LEU A 151 12.28 1.23 5.37
CA LEU A 151 12.18 1.51 6.80
C LEU A 151 13.29 2.43 7.28
N LYS A 152 14.53 2.16 6.86
CA LYS A 152 15.67 3.00 7.22
C LYS A 152 15.52 4.43 6.71
N LYS A 153 15.02 4.63 5.49
CA LYS A 153 14.75 5.98 4.96
C LYS A 153 13.73 6.74 5.80
N ILE A 154 12.70 6.04 6.31
CA ILE A 154 11.68 6.64 7.19
C ILE A 154 12.32 7.02 8.53
N GLU A 155 13.10 6.12 9.13
CA GLU A 155 13.83 6.40 10.38
C GLU A 155 14.75 7.62 10.22
N ASP A 156 15.54 7.66 9.14
CA ASP A 156 16.45 8.77 8.84
C ASP A 156 15.71 10.11 8.57
N ALA A 157 14.42 10.09 8.17
CA ALA A 157 13.61 11.29 7.92
C ALA A 157 12.90 11.83 9.18
N LEU A 158 12.83 11.02 10.23
CA LEU A 158 12.20 11.38 11.52
C LEU A 158 13.22 11.98 12.51
N ASP A 159 14.53 11.81 12.26
CA ASP A 159 15.66 12.42 12.98
C ASP A 159 16.00 13.83 12.48
#